data_AF-A0AAW4WSV2-F1
#
_entry.id   AF-A0AAW4WSV2-F1
#
_cell.length_a   1.000
_cell.length_b   1.000
_cell.length_c   1.000
_cell.angle_alpha   90.00
_cell.angle_beta   90.00
_cell.angle_gamma   90.00
#
_symmetry.space_group_name_H-M   'P 1'
#
loop_
_entity.id
_entity.type
_entity.pdbx_description
1 polymer ?
#
loop_
_entity_poly.entity_id
_entity_poly.type
_entity_poly.pdbx_seq_one_letter_code
_entity_poly.pdbx_strand_id
1 'polypeptide(L)' 'VVFQNPEDQLVTTVLEDDVAFGPENLGIERSRIGERIDDSLKSVGLVSFRQSDPTRMSGGQQQRAAIAGMLAM' A
#
# COMPACT_ATOMS: atom_id res chain seq x y z
N VAL A 1 -4.38 -10.41 5.80
CA VAL A 1 -3.30 -10.82 6.74
C VAL A 1 -2.12 -9.90 6.50
N VAL A 2 -1.38 -9.52 7.54
CA VAL A 2 -0.14 -8.73 7.40
C VAL A 2 1.00 -9.61 7.87
N PHE A 3 2.03 -9.78 7.04
CA PHE A 3 3.14 -10.69 7.33
C PHE A 3 4.11 -10.07 8.35
N GLN A 4 4.92 -10.92 8.98
CA GLN A 4 5.98 -10.49 9.90
C GLN A 4 7.14 -9.82 9.15
N ASN A 5 7.49 -10.37 7.98
CA ASN A 5 8.47 -9.79 7.06
C ASN A 5 7.72 -9.03 5.97
N PRO A 6 7.72 -7.69 6.00
CA PRO A 6 6.92 -6.91 5.05
C PRO A 6 7.46 -6.98 3.62
N GLU A 7 8.76 -7.23 3.43
CA GLU A 7 9.39 -7.44 2.13
C GLU A 7 8.79 -8.59 1.33
N ASP A 8 8.33 -9.65 2.00
CA ASP A 8 7.68 -10.81 1.39
C ASP A 8 6.29 -10.46 0.81
N GLN A 9 5.75 -9.28 1.13
CA GLN A 9 4.43 -8.81 0.72
C GLN A 9 4.47 -7.63 -0.26
N LEU A 10 5.66 -7.09 -0.57
CA LEU A 10 5.81 -6.03 -1.57
C LEU A 10 5.79 -6.64 -2.98
N VAL A 11 4.96 -6.06 -3.85
CA VAL A 11 4.74 -6.55 -5.23
C VAL A 11 5.28 -5.57 -6.25
N THR A 12 5.24 -4.27 -5.96
CA THR A 12 5.59 -3.22 -6.94
C THR A 12 6.71 -2.29 -6.44
N THR A 13 7.20 -1.42 -7.34
CA THR A 13 8.23 -0.41 -7.05
C THR A 13 7.66 0.99 -6.87
N VAL A 14 6.34 1.13 -6.76
CA VAL A 14 5.65 2.39 -6.47
C VAL A 14 4.61 2.13 -5.39
N LEU A 15 4.72 2.81 -4.25
CA LEU A 15 3.88 2.53 -3.08
C LEU A 15 2.38 2.56 -3.38
N GLU A 16 1.89 3.50 -4.19
CA GLU A 16 0.46 3.52 -4.53
C GLU A 16 0.01 2.32 -5.36
N ASP A 17 0.84 1.81 -6.27
CA ASP A 17 0.54 0.63 -7.08
C ASP A 17 0.50 -0.62 -6.20
N ASP A 18 1.40 -0.70 -5.21
CA ASP A 18 1.41 -1.79 -4.23
C ASP A 18 0.13 -1.81 -3.38
N VAL A 19 -0.32 -0.62 -2.93
CA VAL A 19 -1.56 -0.47 -2.17
C VAL A 19 -2.80 -0.75 -3.04
N ALA A 20 -2.76 -0.40 -4.33
CA ALA A 20 -3.83 -0.66 -5.29
C ALA A 20 -3.98 -2.14 -5.65
N PHE A 21 -2.92 -2.94 -5.50
CA PHE A 21 -2.87 -4.32 -5.97
C PHE A 21 -4.03 -5.20 -5.47
N GLY A 22 -4.36 -5.11 -4.17
CA GLY A 22 -5.48 -5.84 -3.59
C GLY A 22 -6.84 -5.43 -4.18
N PRO A 23 -7.23 -4.13 -4.08
CA PRO A 23 -8.44 -3.59 -4.69
C PRO A 23 -8.64 -3.92 -6.18
N GLU A 24 -7.57 -3.84 -6.98
CA GLU A 24 -7.61 -4.18 -8.41
C GLU A 24 -7.94 -5.66 -8.62
N ASN A 25 -7.30 -6.55 -7.86
CA ASN A 25 -7.58 -7.99 -7.91
C ASN A 25 -9.00 -8.35 -7.46
N LEU A 26 -9.61 -7.53 -6.61
CA LEU A 26 -11.01 -7.66 -6.20
C LEU A 26 -12.01 -7.08 -7.21
N GLY A 27 -11.53 -6.45 -8.28
CA GLY A 27 -12.38 -5.83 -9.31
C GLY A 27 -13.08 -4.56 -8.82
N ILE A 28 -12.54 -3.86 -7.83
CA ILE A 28 -13.07 -2.58 -7.38
C ILE A 28 -12.96 -1.55 -8.52
N GLU A 29 -14.00 -0.74 -8.70
CA GLU A 29 -14.02 0.30 -9.74
C GLU A 29 -12.87 1.31 -9.54
N ARG A 30 -12.14 1.62 -10.61
CA ARG A 30 -10.98 2.51 -10.59
C ARG A 30 -11.26 3.88 -9.95
N SER A 31 -12.48 4.40 -10.11
CA SER A 31 -12.92 5.66 -9.50
C SER A 31 -12.88 5.64 -7.96
N ARG A 32 -13.02 4.45 -7.35
CA ARG A 32 -12.99 4.24 -5.89
C ARG A 32 -11.61 3.85 -5.35
N ILE A 33 -10.74 3.30 -6.20
CA ILE A 33 -9.41 2.86 -5.77
C ILE A 33 -8.57 4.06 -5.32
N GLY A 34 -8.67 5.20 -6.02
CA GLY A 34 -7.95 6.42 -5.63
C GLY A 34 -8.27 6.87 -4.20
N GLU A 35 -9.55 6.94 -3.83
CA GLU A 35 -9.98 7.32 -2.48
C GLU A 35 -9.46 6.33 -1.41
N ARG A 36 -9.48 5.03 -1.71
CA ARG A 36 -8.97 3.98 -0.82
C ARG A 36 -7.46 4.08 -0.61
N ILE A 37 -6.70 4.38 -1.65
CA ILE A 37 -5.25 4.63 -1.55
C ILE A 37 -5.02 5.85 -0.64
N ASP A 38 -5.74 6.94 -0.87
CA ASP A 38 -5.58 8.18 -0.11
C ASP A 38 -5.86 7.97 1.39
N ASP A 39 -6.98 7.33 1.71
CA ASP A 39 -7.41 7.08 3.08
C ASP A 39 -6.49 6.09 3.81
N SER A 40 -6.05 5.02 3.12
CA SER A 40 -5.15 4.03 3.70
C SER A 40 -3.75 4.61 3.96
N LEU A 41 -3.16 5.33 3.00
CA LEU A 41 -1.87 5.99 3.16
C LEU A 41 -1.90 7.06 4.24
N LYS A 42 -3.01 7.79 4.37
CA LYS A 42 -3.22 8.76 5.45
C LYS A 42 -3.27 8.08 6.81
N SER A 43 -3.99 6.96 6.91
CA SER A 43 -4.15 6.20 8.16
C SER A 43 -2.82 5.67 8.71
N VAL A 44 -1.85 5.39 7.85
CA VAL A 44 -0.51 4.91 8.24
C VAL A 44 0.59 5.97 8.16
N GLY A 45 0.25 7.22 7.85
CA GLY A 45 1.21 8.33 7.78
C GLY A 45 2.24 8.18 6.65
N LEU A 46 1.85 7.63 5.49
CA LEU A 46 2.73 7.43 4.33
C LEU A 46 2.34 8.26 3.09
N VAL A 47 1.43 9.23 3.21
CA VAL A 47 0.98 10.08 2.08
C VAL A 47 2.15 10.72 1.32
N SER A 48 3.17 11.21 2.01
CA SER A 48 4.37 11.81 1.39
C SER A 48 5.25 10.80 0.66
N PHE A 49 5.06 9.49 0.88
CA PHE A 49 5.80 8.40 0.25
C PHE A 49 5.02 7.75 -0.89
N ARG A 50 3.84 8.27 -1.26
CA ARG A 50 2.95 7.68 -2.28
C ARG A 50 3.65 7.21 -3.57
N GLN A 51 4.60 8.01 -4.04
CA GLN A 51 5.36 7.77 -5.29
C GLN A 51 6.76 7.17 -5.03
N SER A 52 7.06 6.80 -3.79
CA SER A 52 8.34 6.21 -3.42
C SER A 52 8.39 4.72 -3.72
N ASP A 53 9.60 4.21 -3.88
CA ASP A 53 9.86 2.78 -4.01
C ASP A 53 9.82 2.10 -2.61
N PRO A 54 8.83 1.22 -2.34
CA PRO A 54 8.69 0.59 -1.03
C PRO A 54 9.84 -0.36 -0.70
N THR A 55 10.55 -0.89 -1.70
CA THR A 55 11.73 -1.76 -1.47
C THR A 55 12.90 -0.99 -0.85
N ARG A 56 12.88 0.34 -0.92
CA ARG A 56 13.91 1.25 -0.39
C ARG A 56 13.50 1.95 0.91
N MET A 57 12.29 1.71 1.39
CA MET A 57 11.78 2.26 2.64
C MET A 57 12.41 1.52 3.83
N SER A 58 12.43 2.15 5.01
CA SER A 58 12.84 1.45 6.24
C SER A 58 11.85 0.32 6.57
N GLY A 59 12.28 -0.70 7.31
CA GLY A 59 11.40 -1.84 7.64
C GLY A 59 10.08 -1.43 8.33
N GLY A 60 10.11 -0.42 9.20
CA GLY A 60 8.88 0.11 9.81
C GLY A 60 7.96 0.83 8.82
N GLN A 61 8.54 1.48 7.80
CA GLN A 61 7.78 2.07 6.71
C GLN A 61 7.19 0.99 5.78
N GLN A 62 7.93 -0.07 5.48
CA GLN A 62 7.43 -1.23 4.72
C GLN A 62 6.29 -1.94 5.45
N GLN A 63 6.39 -2.11 6.77
CA GLN A 63 5.29 -2.65 7.57
C GLN A 63 4.02 -1.80 7.46
N ARG A 64 4.18 -0.47 7.49
CA ARG A 64 3.06 0.46 7.31
C ARG A 64 2.48 0.41 5.89
N ALA A 65 3.32 0.21 4.87
CA ALA A 65 2.86 -0.01 3.50
C ALA A 65 2.01 -1.28 3.37
N ALA A 66 2.47 -2.39 3.95
CA ALA A 66 1.71 -3.64 3.99
C ALA A 66 0.36 -3.51 4.71
N ILE A 67 0.30 -2.71 5.79
CA ILE A 67 -0.95 -2.38 6.49
C ILE A 67 -1.85 -1.52 5.61
N ALA A 68 -1.30 -0.52 4.88
CA ALA A 68 -2.09 0.31 3.97
C ALA A 68 -2.75 -0.53 2.87
N GLY A 69 -2.02 -1.48 2.25
CA GLY A 69 -2.60 -2.40 1.27
C GLY A 69 -3.76 -3.23 1.85
N MET A 70 -3.65 -3.66 3.10
CA MET A 70 -4.76 -4.34 3.80
C MET A 70 -5.95 -3.43 4.10
N LEU A 71 -5.73 -2.15 4.43
CA LEU A 71 -6.79 -1.19 4.69
C LEU A 71 -7.50 -0.74 3.40
N ALA A 72 -6.80 -0.77 2.27
CA ALA A 72 -7.34 -0.36 0.98
C ALA A 72 -8.31 -1.39 0.39
N MET A 73 -8.19 -2.68 0.75
CA MET A 73 -9.12 -3.76 0.37
C MET A 73 -10.47 -3.63 1.08
#